data_AF-A0A090TE03-F1
#
_entry.id   AF-A0A090TE03-F1
#
_cell.length_a   1.000
_cell.length_b   1.000
_cell.length_c   1.000
_cell.angle_alpha   90.00
_cell.angle_beta   90.00
_cell.angle_gamma   90.00
#
_symmetry.space_group_name_H-M   'P 1'
#
loop_
_entity.id
_entity.type
_entity.pdbx_description
1 polymer ?
#
loop_
_entity_poly.entity_id
_entity_poly.type
_entity_poly.pdbx_seq_one_letter_code
_entity_poly.pdbx_strand_id
1 'polypeptide(L)'
;MLLRSMKQAVYNADNAGHFGLALKRYAHFTSPIRRYPDLLLHRAIKYLIAKQEGRNTDRWTPTGGYHYSFDDMDYYGEQCSMTERRADDATRDVADWLKCEYMQDHVGEELDGVIANVTGFGFFVRLTELHIDGLVHISSLANDYYQFDPIGQRLIGESFGAIYRLGDAVKVKVLSVNLDDKQIDFELVETSRKLRGKGKTAKKRMAEAEKKKAKAKQRVAEVRGKRSPKAAKPMVEATKRPDGQEEDVLPHKRKKSKATKSRSNKARQNKARGKAKKK
;
A
#
# COMPACT_ATOMS: atom_id res chain seq x y z
N MET A 1 -7.72 -4.04 0.51
CA MET A 1 -6.99 -2.79 0.82
C MET A 1 -7.89 -1.72 1.45
N LEU A 2 -9.03 -1.32 0.85
CA LEU A 2 -9.92 -0.23 1.32
C LEU A 2 -10.12 -0.15 2.85
N LEU A 3 -10.51 -1.25 3.53
CA LEU A 3 -10.74 -1.24 4.98
C LEU A 3 -9.49 -0.83 5.80
N ARG A 4 -8.28 -1.19 5.35
CA ARG A 4 -7.01 -0.81 6.00
C ARG A 4 -6.60 0.66 5.73
N SER A 5 -7.33 1.39 4.89
CA SER A 5 -7.16 2.84 4.69
C SER A 5 -8.18 3.69 5.44
N MET A 6 -9.13 3.07 6.15
CA MET A 6 -10.05 3.78 7.04
C MET A 6 -9.36 4.11 8.37
N LYS A 7 -9.73 5.24 8.98
CA LYS A 7 -9.33 5.56 10.35
C LYS A 7 -10.13 4.71 11.34
N GLN A 8 -9.54 4.40 12.49
CA GLN A 8 -10.27 3.86 13.64
C GLN A 8 -11.29 4.88 14.14
N ALA A 9 -12.46 4.43 14.58
CA ALA A 9 -13.45 5.27 15.26
C ALA A 9 -12.98 5.61 16.67
N VAL A 10 -13.43 6.76 17.20
CA VAL A 10 -13.13 7.22 18.56
C VAL A 10 -14.32 7.97 19.16
N TYR A 11 -14.40 8.01 20.49
CA TYR A 11 -15.26 8.93 21.23
C TYR A 11 -14.57 10.30 21.30
N ASN A 12 -15.34 11.36 21.07
CA ASN A 12 -14.90 12.76 21.10
C ASN A 12 -16.14 13.63 21.41
N ALA A 13 -15.98 14.76 22.12
CA ALA A 13 -17.05 15.73 22.28
C ALA A 13 -17.39 16.41 20.93
N ASP A 14 -16.38 16.64 20.08
CA ASP A 14 -16.53 17.22 18.75
C ASP A 14 -17.07 16.21 17.74
N ASN A 15 -18.29 16.47 17.25
CA ASN A 15 -18.92 15.66 16.21
C ASN A 15 -18.31 15.92 14.82
N ALA A 16 -17.30 15.14 14.45
CA ALA A 16 -16.77 15.04 13.09
C ALA A 16 -17.65 14.22 12.12
N GLY A 17 -18.72 13.57 12.63
CA GLY A 17 -19.54 12.62 11.87
C GLY A 17 -18.90 11.23 11.72
N HIS A 18 -19.64 10.27 11.17
CA HIS A 18 -19.22 8.86 11.12
C HIS A 18 -19.16 8.32 9.68
N PHE A 19 -17.98 8.44 9.06
CA PHE A 19 -17.72 8.10 7.66
C PHE A 19 -18.18 6.67 7.29
N GLY A 20 -17.83 5.66 8.10
CA GLY A 20 -18.18 4.26 7.83
C GLY A 20 -19.67 3.91 7.91
N LEU A 21 -20.53 4.85 8.34
CA LEU A 21 -21.99 4.70 8.35
C LEU A 21 -22.69 5.76 7.48
N ALA A 22 -21.93 6.65 6.81
CA ALA A 22 -22.43 7.82 6.08
C ALA A 22 -23.31 8.79 6.93
N LEU A 23 -23.17 8.79 8.26
CA LEU A 23 -23.98 9.60 9.17
C LEU A 23 -23.30 10.92 9.54
N LYS A 24 -24.05 12.03 9.46
CA LYS A 24 -23.59 13.38 9.88
C LYS A 24 -23.44 13.52 11.40
N ARG A 25 -24.21 12.76 12.17
CA ARG A 25 -24.19 12.68 13.64
C ARG A 25 -24.39 11.23 14.07
N TYR A 26 -23.57 10.75 15.00
CA TYR A 26 -23.66 9.39 15.53
C TYR A 26 -23.08 9.34 16.95
N ALA A 27 -23.71 8.56 17.82
CA ALA A 27 -23.23 8.30 19.18
C ALA A 27 -23.75 6.93 19.66
N HIS A 28 -23.03 6.30 20.57
CA HIS A 28 -23.46 5.05 21.19
C HIS A 28 -24.44 5.32 22.35
N PHE A 29 -25.60 4.64 22.34
CA PHE A 29 -26.69 4.83 23.32
C PHE A 29 -27.31 3.50 23.85
N THR A 30 -27.23 2.41 23.08
CA THR A 30 -28.02 1.19 23.28
C THR A 30 -27.38 0.15 24.21
N SER A 31 -26.26 0.45 24.90
CA SER A 31 -25.53 -0.53 25.72
C SER A 31 -24.84 0.04 26.98
N PRO A 32 -25.52 0.85 27.82
CA PRO A 32 -24.94 1.47 29.03
C PRO A 32 -24.42 0.50 30.09
N ILE A 33 -24.82 -0.78 30.04
CA ILE A 33 -24.32 -1.84 30.94
C ILE A 33 -22.85 -2.21 30.62
N ARG A 34 -22.42 -2.09 29.35
CA ARG A 34 -21.12 -2.58 28.86
C ARG A 34 -20.27 -1.53 28.14
N ARG A 35 -20.73 -0.26 28.08
CA ARG A 35 -20.01 0.87 27.49
C ARG A 35 -20.30 2.14 28.30
N TYR A 36 -19.25 2.78 28.79
CA TYR A 36 -19.36 4.01 29.58
C TYR A 36 -19.88 5.23 28.80
N PRO A 37 -19.55 5.43 27.49
CA PRO A 37 -20.11 6.51 26.69
C PRO A 37 -21.64 6.49 26.59
N ASP A 38 -22.25 5.31 26.44
CA ASP A 38 -23.70 5.14 26.48
C ASP A 38 -24.28 5.62 27.82
N LEU A 39 -23.63 5.29 28.95
CA LEU A 39 -24.06 5.72 30.28
C LEU A 39 -23.97 7.26 30.44
N LEU A 40 -22.91 7.89 29.94
CA LEU A 40 -22.77 9.35 29.90
C LEU A 40 -23.89 10.00 29.08
N LEU A 41 -24.21 9.44 27.91
CA LEU A 41 -25.28 9.94 27.04
C LEU A 41 -26.68 9.74 27.67
N HIS A 42 -26.94 8.62 28.35
CA HIS A 42 -28.17 8.42 29.13
C HIS A 42 -28.34 9.48 30.22
N ARG A 43 -27.25 9.83 30.93
CA ARG A 43 -27.25 10.89 31.95
C ARG A 43 -27.53 12.27 31.34
N ALA A 44 -26.88 12.60 30.23
CA ALA A 44 -27.06 13.86 29.52
C ALA A 44 -28.50 14.03 28.99
N ILE A 45 -29.08 12.99 28.38
CA ILE A 45 -30.46 13.01 27.86
C ILE A 45 -31.46 13.21 29.02
N LYS A 46 -31.32 12.48 30.14
CA LYS A 46 -32.17 12.66 31.33
C LYS A 46 -32.09 14.08 31.90
N TYR A 47 -30.90 14.69 31.91
CA TYR A 47 -30.72 16.08 32.32
C TYR A 47 -31.41 17.05 31.35
N LEU A 48 -31.22 16.89 30.04
CA LEU A 48 -31.81 17.78 29.04
C LEU A 48 -33.34 17.76 29.06
N ILE A 49 -33.96 16.60 29.27
CA ILE A 49 -35.42 16.46 29.43
C ILE A 49 -35.89 17.23 30.67
N ALA A 50 -35.28 17.00 31.85
CA ALA A 50 -35.64 17.72 33.07
C ALA A 50 -35.43 19.24 32.96
N LYS A 51 -34.43 19.68 32.21
CA LYS A 51 -34.15 21.09 31.91
C LYS A 51 -35.20 21.71 30.98
N GLN A 52 -35.68 20.98 29.97
CA GLN A 52 -36.79 21.42 29.11
C GLN A 52 -38.10 21.57 29.90
N GLU A 53 -38.34 20.72 30.88
CA GLU A 53 -39.49 20.80 31.79
C GLU A 53 -39.32 21.80 32.94
N GLY A 54 -38.21 22.53 33.02
CA GLY A 54 -37.91 23.47 34.11
C GLY A 54 -37.66 22.83 35.49
N ARG A 55 -37.65 21.50 35.60
CA ARG A 55 -37.48 20.72 36.84
C ARG A 55 -36.03 20.61 37.33
N ASN A 56 -35.12 21.45 36.81
CA ASN A 56 -33.68 21.27 36.96
C ASN A 56 -33.05 22.36 37.84
N THR A 57 -32.79 22.03 39.11
CA THR A 57 -32.21 22.94 40.12
C THR A 57 -30.67 22.98 40.15
N ASP A 58 -30.00 21.93 39.69
CA ASP A 58 -28.54 21.73 39.80
C ASP A 58 -28.00 21.00 38.54
N ARG A 59 -26.74 20.57 38.51
CA ARG A 59 -26.13 19.77 37.43
C ARG A 59 -26.57 18.30 37.40
N TRP A 60 -27.48 17.87 38.29
CA TRP A 60 -27.98 16.49 38.38
C TRP A 60 -29.50 16.44 38.51
N THR A 61 -30.09 15.26 38.29
CA THR A 61 -31.54 15.04 38.46
C THR A 61 -31.84 13.78 39.29
N PRO A 62 -32.97 13.72 40.03
CA PRO A 62 -33.33 12.56 40.87
C PRO A 62 -33.44 11.23 40.12
N THR A 63 -33.67 11.25 38.79
CA THR A 63 -33.71 10.04 37.95
C THR A 63 -32.34 9.59 37.45
N GLY A 64 -31.26 10.19 37.96
CA GLY A 64 -29.88 9.89 37.58
C GLY A 64 -29.43 10.56 36.27
N GLY A 65 -29.97 11.74 35.95
CA GLY A 65 -29.42 12.63 34.92
C GLY A 65 -28.24 13.45 35.45
N TYR A 66 -27.34 13.86 34.56
CA TYR A 66 -26.17 14.68 34.90
C TYR A 66 -25.72 15.57 33.73
N HIS A 67 -25.20 16.76 34.02
CA HIS A 67 -24.65 17.72 33.06
C HIS A 67 -23.12 17.82 33.17
N TYR A 68 -22.44 17.39 32.11
CA TYR A 68 -21.00 17.49 31.94
C TYR A 68 -20.58 18.82 31.28
N SER A 69 -19.39 19.31 31.59
CA SER A 69 -18.73 20.37 30.82
C SER A 69 -18.09 19.78 29.55
N PHE A 70 -17.58 20.64 28.65
CA PHE A 70 -16.78 20.17 27.51
C PHE A 70 -15.47 19.53 27.97
N ASP A 71 -14.78 20.14 28.95
CA ASP A 71 -13.54 19.62 29.53
C ASP A 71 -13.72 18.19 30.11
N ASP A 72 -14.85 17.94 30.79
CA ASP A 72 -15.23 16.59 31.25
C ASP A 72 -15.38 15.62 30.07
N MET A 73 -16.06 16.04 28.99
CA MET A 73 -16.37 15.20 27.84
C MET A 73 -15.15 14.86 26.99
N ASP A 74 -14.19 15.77 26.85
CA ASP A 74 -12.92 15.50 26.18
C ASP A 74 -12.08 14.48 26.96
N TYR A 75 -11.96 14.66 28.27
CA TYR A 75 -11.31 13.69 29.16
C TYR A 75 -11.98 12.31 29.09
N TYR A 76 -13.31 12.25 29.21
CA TYR A 76 -14.04 10.98 29.09
C TYR A 76 -13.93 10.37 27.67
N GLY A 77 -13.87 11.17 26.62
CA GLY A 77 -13.67 10.71 25.24
C GLY A 77 -12.35 9.97 25.06
N GLU A 78 -11.25 10.59 25.48
CA GLU A 78 -9.93 9.96 25.44
C GLU A 78 -9.89 8.67 26.28
N GLN A 79 -10.36 8.73 27.53
CA GLN A 79 -10.33 7.57 28.43
C GLN A 79 -11.20 6.41 27.93
N CYS A 80 -12.38 6.68 27.36
CA CYS A 80 -13.23 5.64 26.79
C CYS A 80 -12.60 4.99 25.56
N SER A 81 -12.03 5.76 24.62
CA SER A 81 -11.36 5.16 23.45
C SER A 81 -10.00 4.53 23.77
N MET A 82 -9.31 4.96 24.84
CA MET A 82 -8.12 4.27 25.35
C MET A 82 -8.51 2.90 25.95
N THR A 83 -9.55 2.86 26.79
CA THR A 83 -9.99 1.61 27.43
C THR A 83 -10.65 0.64 26.45
N GLU A 84 -11.31 1.13 25.40
CA GLU A 84 -11.82 0.34 24.27
C GLU A 84 -10.67 -0.37 23.54
N ARG A 85 -9.64 0.37 23.08
CA ARG A 85 -8.44 -0.22 22.47
C ARG A 85 -7.76 -1.24 23.38
N ARG A 86 -7.58 -0.91 24.65
CA ARG A 86 -6.96 -1.81 25.64
C ARG A 86 -7.74 -3.13 25.82
N ALA A 87 -9.07 -3.12 25.64
CA ALA A 87 -9.88 -4.33 25.68
C ALA A 87 -9.77 -5.15 24.39
N ASP A 88 -9.75 -4.49 23.22
CA ASP A 88 -9.49 -5.15 21.93
C ASP A 88 -8.10 -5.80 21.90
N ASP A 89 -7.07 -5.08 22.36
CA ASP A 89 -5.68 -5.58 22.42
C ASP A 89 -5.57 -6.78 23.37
N ALA A 90 -6.13 -6.69 24.58
CA ALA A 90 -6.08 -7.79 25.56
C ALA A 90 -6.89 -9.03 25.14
N THR A 91 -8.06 -8.86 24.52
CA THR A 91 -8.85 -10.00 24.01
C THR A 91 -8.18 -10.64 22.80
N ARG A 92 -7.53 -9.84 21.96
CA ARG A 92 -6.67 -10.34 20.89
C ARG A 92 -5.46 -11.11 21.44
N ASP A 93 -4.80 -10.61 22.48
CA ASP A 93 -3.63 -11.26 23.08
C ASP A 93 -3.93 -12.67 23.61
N VAL A 94 -5.14 -12.90 24.13
CA VAL A 94 -5.63 -14.23 24.53
C VAL A 94 -6.04 -15.06 23.31
N ALA A 95 -6.73 -14.46 22.34
CA ALA A 95 -7.14 -15.17 21.13
C ALA A 95 -5.94 -15.63 20.27
N ASP A 96 -4.88 -14.83 20.17
CA ASP A 96 -3.66 -15.17 19.43
C ASP A 96 -2.83 -16.24 20.18
N TRP A 97 -2.89 -16.31 21.51
CA TRP A 97 -2.35 -17.43 22.31
C TRP A 97 -3.14 -18.73 22.11
N LEU A 98 -4.47 -18.70 22.21
CA LEU A 98 -5.35 -19.86 22.00
C LEU A 98 -5.20 -20.47 20.59
N LYS A 99 -4.93 -19.63 19.57
CA LYS A 99 -4.61 -20.10 18.21
C LYS A 99 -3.27 -20.82 18.14
N CYS A 100 -2.27 -20.39 18.93
CA CYS A 100 -0.99 -21.08 18.99
C CYS A 100 -1.14 -22.43 19.70
N GLU A 101 -1.83 -22.48 20.84
CA GLU A 101 -2.18 -23.73 21.54
C GLU A 101 -2.88 -24.72 20.59
N TYR A 102 -3.94 -24.28 19.90
CA TYR A 102 -4.65 -25.11 18.91
C TYR A 102 -3.75 -25.61 17.77
N MET A 103 -2.82 -24.79 17.26
CA MET A 103 -1.95 -25.17 16.14
C MET A 103 -0.82 -26.14 16.53
N GLN A 104 -0.61 -26.45 17.82
CA GLN A 104 0.41 -27.42 18.24
C GLN A 104 0.12 -28.83 17.70
N ASP A 105 -1.14 -29.26 17.73
CA ASP A 105 -1.57 -30.58 17.27
C ASP A 105 -1.55 -30.71 15.73
N HIS A 106 -1.49 -29.57 15.02
CA HIS A 106 -1.47 -29.48 13.55
C HIS A 106 -0.06 -29.27 12.96
N VAL A 107 1.01 -29.41 13.77
CA VAL A 107 2.39 -29.29 13.29
C VAL A 107 2.72 -30.36 12.25
N GLY A 108 3.22 -29.94 11.08
CA GLY A 108 3.53 -30.80 9.95
C GLY A 108 2.41 -30.96 8.92
N GLU A 109 1.20 -30.44 9.17
CA GLU A 109 0.09 -30.48 8.19
C GLU A 109 0.24 -29.42 7.08
N GLU A 110 -0.34 -29.68 5.91
CA GLU A 110 -0.40 -28.75 4.77
C GLU A 110 -1.78 -28.13 4.64
N LEU A 111 -1.87 -26.80 4.78
CA LEU A 111 -3.11 -26.05 4.89
C LEU A 111 -3.17 -24.92 3.83
N ASP A 112 -4.37 -24.69 3.28
CA ASP A 112 -4.60 -23.69 2.25
C ASP A 112 -4.92 -22.31 2.86
N GLY A 113 -4.18 -21.28 2.42
CA GLY A 113 -4.23 -19.95 3.00
C GLY A 113 -4.06 -18.81 2.00
N VAL A 114 -4.22 -17.58 2.50
CA VAL A 114 -4.14 -16.33 1.72
C VAL A 114 -3.15 -15.38 2.36
N ILE A 115 -2.27 -14.77 1.58
CA ILE A 115 -1.29 -13.80 2.08
C ILE A 115 -2.02 -12.57 2.66
N ALA A 116 -1.99 -12.43 3.98
CA ALA A 116 -2.72 -11.44 4.76
C ALA A 116 -1.88 -10.21 5.11
N ASN A 117 -0.56 -10.29 5.12
CA ASN A 117 0.34 -9.14 5.21
C ASN A 117 1.70 -9.45 4.56
N VAL A 118 2.46 -8.44 4.13
CA VAL A 118 3.81 -8.60 3.55
C VAL A 118 4.77 -7.61 4.21
N THR A 119 5.96 -8.07 4.59
CA THR A 119 7.00 -7.27 5.25
C THR A 119 8.33 -7.40 4.50
N GLY A 120 9.39 -6.73 4.99
CA GLY A 120 10.75 -6.89 4.45
C GLY A 120 11.40 -8.23 4.81
N PHE A 121 10.91 -8.93 5.83
CA PHE A 121 11.47 -10.19 6.34
C PHE A 121 10.61 -11.41 6.00
N GLY A 122 9.46 -11.24 5.36
CA GLY A 122 8.58 -12.36 5.00
C GLY A 122 7.17 -11.91 4.62
N PHE A 123 6.22 -12.82 4.76
CA PHE A 123 4.81 -12.51 4.65
C PHE A 123 3.98 -13.38 5.60
N PHE A 124 2.90 -12.80 6.10
CA PHE A 124 1.94 -13.51 6.96
C PHE A 124 0.86 -14.14 6.08
N VAL A 125 0.58 -15.41 6.29
CA VAL A 125 -0.48 -16.17 5.61
C VAL A 125 -1.60 -16.42 6.61
N ARG A 126 -2.84 -16.11 6.21
CA ARG A 126 -4.03 -16.49 6.94
C ARG A 126 -4.56 -17.82 6.44
N LEU A 127 -4.74 -18.80 7.32
CA LEU A 127 -5.38 -20.06 6.99
C LEU A 127 -6.86 -19.83 6.68
N THR A 128 -7.36 -20.40 5.58
CA THR A 128 -8.65 -20.01 5.00
C THR A 128 -9.84 -20.37 5.89
N GLU A 129 -9.78 -21.52 6.55
CA GLU A 129 -10.86 -22.03 7.41
C GLU A 129 -10.66 -21.57 8.86
N LEU A 130 -9.46 -21.78 9.40
CA LEU A 130 -9.13 -21.52 10.81
C LEU A 130 -8.99 -20.02 11.16
N HIS A 131 -8.82 -19.13 10.17
CA HIS A 131 -8.60 -17.69 10.37
C HIS A 131 -7.35 -17.33 11.20
N ILE A 132 -6.41 -18.27 11.34
CA ILE A 132 -5.13 -18.12 12.05
C ILE A 132 -4.10 -17.51 11.10
N ASP A 133 -3.32 -16.54 11.59
CA ASP A 133 -2.19 -15.93 10.87
C ASP A 133 -0.87 -16.57 11.31
N GLY A 134 -0.01 -16.96 10.38
CA GLY A 134 1.36 -17.44 10.64
C GLY A 134 2.38 -16.87 9.64
N LEU A 135 3.66 -16.92 9.98
CA LEU A 135 4.75 -16.24 9.27
C LEU A 135 5.49 -17.18 8.31
N VAL A 136 5.56 -16.82 7.03
CA VAL A 136 6.56 -17.36 6.09
C VAL A 136 7.74 -16.39 6.06
N HIS A 137 8.85 -16.75 6.72
CA HIS A 137 10.07 -15.94 6.74
C HIS A 137 10.87 -16.08 5.42
N ILE A 138 11.61 -15.05 5.00
CA ILE A 138 12.37 -15.09 3.73
C ILE A 138 13.43 -16.20 3.64
N SER A 139 13.84 -16.80 4.76
CA SER A 139 14.80 -17.92 4.78
C SER A 139 14.19 -19.29 4.49
N SER A 140 12.87 -19.47 4.60
CA SER A 140 12.17 -20.70 4.14
C SER A 140 11.74 -20.61 2.66
N LEU A 141 11.94 -19.46 2.02
CA LEU A 141 11.74 -19.29 0.59
C LEU A 141 12.94 -19.78 -0.24
N ALA A 142 12.72 -20.03 -1.53
CA ALA A 142 13.80 -20.39 -2.45
C ALA A 142 14.91 -19.33 -2.49
N ASN A 143 16.17 -19.76 -2.45
CA ASN A 143 17.35 -18.89 -2.34
C ASN A 143 17.45 -17.88 -3.51
N ASP A 144 16.96 -16.66 -3.28
CA ASP A 144 16.93 -15.52 -4.20
C ASP A 144 17.04 -14.21 -3.40
N TYR A 145 17.39 -13.11 -4.07
CA TYR A 145 17.36 -11.78 -3.46
C TYR A 145 15.94 -11.22 -3.55
N TYR A 146 15.30 -11.07 -2.38
CA TYR A 146 13.93 -10.56 -2.26
C TYR A 146 13.89 -9.06 -1.96
N GLN A 147 13.24 -8.30 -2.84
CA GLN A 147 12.99 -6.87 -2.67
C GLN A 147 11.54 -6.64 -2.24
N PHE A 148 11.35 -5.87 -1.16
CA PHE A 148 10.02 -5.50 -0.65
C PHE A 148 9.55 -4.17 -1.23
N ASP A 149 8.36 -4.18 -1.84
CA ASP A 149 7.65 -2.98 -2.31
C ASP A 149 6.49 -2.68 -1.35
N PRO A 150 6.61 -1.67 -0.47
CA PRO A 150 5.60 -1.34 0.52
C PRO A 150 4.33 -0.72 -0.08
N ILE A 151 4.42 -0.10 -1.27
CA ILE A 151 3.27 0.52 -1.95
C ILE A 151 2.44 -0.58 -2.64
N GLY A 152 3.12 -1.50 -3.32
CA GLY A 152 2.50 -2.67 -3.94
C GLY A 152 2.12 -3.79 -2.96
N GLN A 153 2.50 -3.68 -1.69
CA GLN A 153 2.38 -4.71 -0.63
C GLN A 153 2.78 -6.10 -1.15
N ARG A 154 4.01 -6.17 -1.66
CA ARG A 154 4.55 -7.34 -2.37
C ARG A 154 6.04 -7.54 -2.16
N LEU A 155 6.46 -8.80 -2.22
CA LEU A 155 7.85 -9.25 -2.15
C LEU A 155 8.25 -9.84 -3.51
N ILE A 156 9.39 -9.42 -4.06
CA ILE A 156 9.81 -9.69 -5.44
C ILE A 156 11.20 -10.34 -5.45
N GLY A 157 11.30 -11.58 -5.93
CA GLY A 157 12.58 -12.29 -6.11
C GLY A 157 13.26 -11.93 -7.44
N GLU A 158 14.52 -11.48 -7.40
CA GLU A 158 15.22 -10.92 -8.56
C GLU A 158 15.63 -11.97 -9.63
N SER A 159 16.01 -13.17 -9.20
CA SER A 159 16.55 -14.23 -10.06
C SER A 159 15.46 -15.04 -10.75
N PHE A 160 14.46 -15.48 -9.97
CA PHE A 160 13.34 -16.30 -10.44
C PHE A 160 12.14 -15.48 -10.92
N GLY A 161 12.04 -14.21 -10.54
CA GLY A 161 10.84 -13.40 -10.81
C GLY A 161 9.62 -13.89 -10.03
N ALA A 162 9.83 -14.49 -8.87
CA ALA A 162 8.77 -14.78 -7.91
C ALA A 162 8.18 -13.46 -7.43
N ILE A 163 6.86 -13.39 -7.31
CA ILE A 163 6.16 -12.22 -6.75
C ILE A 163 5.09 -12.77 -5.81
N TYR A 164 5.21 -12.45 -4.53
CA TYR A 164 4.20 -12.69 -3.51
C TYR A 164 3.54 -11.35 -3.19
N ARG A 165 2.21 -11.22 -3.29
CA ARG A 165 1.49 -9.99 -2.89
C ARG A 165 0.40 -10.33 -1.88
N LEU A 166 -0.08 -9.30 -1.18
CA LEU A 166 -1.34 -9.37 -0.44
C LEU A 166 -2.46 -9.99 -1.31
N GLY A 167 -3.19 -10.96 -0.76
CA GLY A 167 -4.36 -11.58 -1.39
C GLY A 167 -4.05 -12.67 -2.42
N ASP A 168 -2.81 -13.18 -2.51
CA ASP A 168 -2.54 -14.42 -3.24
C ASP A 168 -2.86 -15.66 -2.39
N ALA A 169 -3.45 -16.68 -3.01
CA ALA A 169 -3.64 -17.99 -2.42
C ALA A 169 -2.37 -18.83 -2.52
N VAL A 170 -2.01 -19.48 -1.42
CA VAL A 170 -0.79 -20.27 -1.21
C VAL A 170 -1.11 -21.50 -0.35
N LYS A 171 -0.37 -22.60 -0.57
CA LYS A 171 -0.37 -23.76 0.33
C LYS A 171 0.85 -23.67 1.23
N VAL A 172 0.62 -23.70 2.53
CA VAL A 172 1.66 -23.62 3.56
C VAL A 172 1.66 -24.87 4.42
N LYS A 173 2.84 -25.21 4.93
CA LYS A 173 3.01 -26.30 5.90
C LYS A 173 3.33 -25.72 7.27
N VAL A 174 2.71 -26.25 8.31
CA VAL A 174 2.99 -25.86 9.70
C VAL A 174 4.38 -26.38 10.08
N LEU A 175 5.32 -25.48 10.37
CA LEU A 175 6.73 -25.81 10.59
C LEU A 175 7.07 -25.91 12.08
N SER A 176 6.69 -24.88 12.84
CA SER A 176 6.88 -24.77 14.29
C SER A 176 5.82 -23.83 14.89
N VAL A 177 5.53 -24.03 16.18
CA VAL A 177 4.68 -23.14 16.97
C VAL A 177 5.38 -22.82 18.28
N ASN A 178 5.41 -21.53 18.64
CA ASN A 178 6.04 -20.99 19.83
C ASN A 178 4.98 -20.20 20.62
N LEU A 179 4.62 -20.68 21.81
CA LEU A 179 3.56 -20.10 22.63
C LEU A 179 4.04 -18.90 23.46
N ASP A 180 5.33 -18.83 23.79
CA ASP A 180 5.92 -17.72 24.55
C ASP A 180 5.92 -16.44 23.70
N ASP A 181 6.35 -16.54 22.44
CA ASP A 181 6.33 -15.45 21.46
C ASP A 181 5.00 -15.31 20.70
N LYS A 182 4.04 -16.23 20.93
CA LYS A 182 2.75 -16.37 20.20
C LYS A 182 2.92 -16.37 18.66
N GLN A 183 3.88 -17.14 18.18
CA GLN A 183 4.27 -17.19 16.76
C GLN A 183 4.11 -18.60 16.18
N ILE A 184 3.63 -18.65 14.94
CA ILE A 184 3.46 -19.86 14.14
C ILE A 184 4.27 -19.68 12.87
N ASP A 185 5.23 -20.57 12.63
CA ASP A 185 6.08 -20.55 11.44
C ASP A 185 5.49 -21.45 10.35
N PHE A 186 5.55 -20.94 9.11
CA PHE A 186 5.07 -21.63 7.93
C PHE A 186 6.17 -21.81 6.88
N GLU A 187 6.25 -23.02 6.32
CA GLU A 187 6.98 -23.30 5.09
C GLU A 187 6.05 -23.11 3.88
N LEU A 188 6.57 -22.58 2.77
CA LEU A 188 5.79 -22.38 1.54
C LEU A 188 5.92 -23.60 0.64
N VAL A 189 4.85 -24.41 0.54
CA VAL A 189 4.83 -25.61 -0.31
C VAL A 189 4.50 -25.24 -1.76
N GLU A 190 3.35 -24.60 -1.99
CA GLU A 190 2.92 -24.19 -3.33
C GLU A 190 2.41 -22.74 -3.37
N THR A 191 2.47 -22.14 -4.57
CA THR A 191 1.95 -20.81 -4.86
C THR A 191 1.19 -20.84 -6.17
N SER A 192 -0.08 -20.41 -6.13
CA SER A 192 -0.98 -20.34 -7.29
C SER A 192 -0.41 -19.57 -8.49
N ARG A 193 0.49 -18.61 -8.26
CA ARG A 193 1.23 -17.87 -9.30
C ARG A 193 2.47 -18.63 -9.77
N LYS A 194 2.37 -19.26 -10.95
CA LYS A 194 3.51 -19.85 -11.68
C LYS A 194 4.68 -18.86 -11.84
N LEU A 195 5.89 -19.28 -11.45
CA LEU A 195 7.13 -18.52 -11.58
C LEU A 195 7.37 -18.07 -13.04
N ARG A 196 7.64 -16.78 -13.26
CA ARG A 196 7.78 -16.20 -14.62
C ARG A 196 9.18 -16.39 -15.23
N GLY A 197 9.77 -17.58 -15.04
CA GLY A 197 10.90 -18.06 -15.84
C GLY A 197 11.81 -19.08 -15.15
N LYS A 198 12.45 -19.94 -15.95
CA LYS A 198 13.68 -20.62 -15.49
C LYS A 198 14.74 -19.55 -15.22
N GLY A 199 15.29 -19.52 -14.01
CA GLY A 199 16.21 -18.48 -13.53
C GLY A 199 17.35 -18.17 -14.51
N LYS A 200 17.19 -17.09 -15.29
CA LYS A 200 18.26 -16.57 -16.15
C LYS A 200 19.14 -15.68 -15.28
N THR A 201 20.22 -16.28 -14.76
CA THR A 201 21.33 -15.58 -14.09
C THR A 201 21.75 -14.34 -14.88
N ALA A 202 22.22 -13.26 -14.23
CA ALA A 202 22.64 -12.04 -14.92
C ALA A 202 23.60 -12.29 -16.11
N LYS A 203 24.54 -13.24 -15.96
CA LYS A 203 25.45 -13.73 -17.01
C LYS A 203 24.73 -14.30 -18.24
N LYS A 204 23.60 -15.03 -18.05
CA LYS A 204 22.73 -15.52 -19.13
C LYS A 204 21.89 -14.39 -19.75
N ARG A 205 21.35 -13.46 -18.94
CA ARG A 205 20.61 -12.27 -19.44
C ARG A 205 21.51 -11.42 -20.36
N MET A 206 22.77 -11.18 -19.96
CA MET A 206 23.75 -10.46 -20.78
C MET A 206 24.15 -11.22 -22.06
N ALA A 207 24.44 -12.53 -21.97
CA ALA A 207 24.78 -13.34 -23.16
C ALA A 207 23.62 -13.41 -24.18
N GLU A 208 22.37 -13.36 -23.73
CA GLU A 208 21.20 -13.32 -24.61
C GLU A 208 20.95 -11.92 -25.20
N ALA A 209 21.24 -10.84 -24.45
CA ALA A 209 21.22 -9.47 -24.95
C ALA A 209 22.31 -9.25 -26.03
N GLU A 210 23.52 -9.78 -25.82
CA GLU A 210 24.59 -9.82 -26.83
C GLU A 210 24.16 -10.59 -28.09
N LYS A 211 23.59 -11.79 -27.94
CA LYS A 211 23.07 -12.57 -29.08
C LYS A 211 21.92 -11.84 -29.81
N LYS A 212 21.07 -11.08 -29.11
CA LYS A 212 20.03 -10.23 -29.73
C LYS A 212 20.64 -9.05 -30.49
N LYS A 213 21.64 -8.36 -29.93
CA LYS A 213 22.41 -7.30 -30.65
C LYS A 213 23.11 -7.84 -31.89
N ALA A 214 23.71 -9.04 -31.81
CA ALA A 214 24.36 -9.70 -32.95
C ALA A 214 23.35 -10.02 -34.06
N LYS A 215 22.21 -10.65 -33.75
CA LYS A 215 21.15 -10.93 -34.74
C LYS A 215 20.53 -9.65 -35.32
N ALA A 216 20.41 -8.57 -34.54
CA ALA A 216 19.97 -7.28 -35.05
C ALA A 216 21.00 -6.68 -36.04
N LYS A 217 22.30 -6.72 -35.74
CA LYS A 217 23.36 -6.30 -36.67
C LYS A 217 23.37 -7.13 -37.96
N GLN A 218 23.18 -8.45 -37.87
CA GLN A 218 23.07 -9.32 -39.05
C GLN A 218 21.87 -8.96 -39.93
N ARG A 219 20.67 -8.77 -39.36
CA ARG A 219 19.50 -8.32 -40.14
C ARG A 219 19.71 -6.96 -40.82
N VAL A 220 20.35 -6.01 -40.13
CA VAL A 220 20.68 -4.69 -40.73
C VAL A 220 21.71 -4.81 -41.86
N ALA A 221 22.69 -5.72 -41.74
CA ALA A 221 23.63 -6.03 -42.81
C ALA A 221 22.95 -6.71 -44.02
N GLU A 222 22.06 -7.68 -43.78
CA GLU A 222 21.33 -8.40 -44.84
C GLU A 222 20.42 -7.45 -45.65
N VAL A 223 19.65 -6.59 -44.97
CA VAL A 223 18.80 -5.57 -45.61
C VAL A 223 19.64 -4.56 -46.40
N ARG A 224 20.85 -4.24 -45.94
CA ARG A 224 21.78 -3.32 -46.62
C ARG A 224 22.53 -3.97 -47.80
N GLY A 225 22.71 -5.29 -47.80
CA GLY A 225 23.31 -6.04 -48.91
C GLY A 225 22.37 -6.22 -50.11
N LYS A 226 21.04 -6.20 -49.91
CA LYS A 226 20.02 -6.39 -50.95
C LYS A 226 19.60 -5.10 -51.70
N ARG A 227 20.40 -4.02 -51.65
CA ARG A 227 20.15 -2.78 -52.41
C ARG A 227 21.39 -2.29 -53.17
N SER A 228 21.57 -2.80 -54.39
CA SER A 228 22.31 -2.11 -55.44
C SER A 228 21.46 -0.95 -56.01
N PRO A 229 22.08 0.13 -56.53
CA PRO A 229 21.35 1.32 -56.93
C PRO A 229 20.76 1.19 -58.35
N LYS A 230 19.43 1.12 -58.45
CA LYS A 230 18.70 1.53 -59.67
C LYS A 230 17.88 2.78 -59.37
N ALA A 231 18.09 3.81 -60.19
CA ALA A 231 17.34 5.06 -60.10
C ALA A 231 15.90 4.84 -60.58
N ALA A 232 14.92 5.11 -59.72
CA ALA A 232 13.51 5.17 -60.09
C ALA A 232 13.09 6.64 -60.17
N LYS A 233 12.51 7.05 -61.31
CA LYS A 233 11.91 8.39 -61.45
C LYS A 233 10.64 8.46 -60.59
N PRO A 234 10.39 9.55 -59.84
CA PRO A 234 9.11 9.73 -59.16
C PRO A 234 8.02 9.99 -60.21
N MET A 235 6.93 9.22 -60.15
CA MET A 235 5.76 9.39 -61.02
C MET A 235 4.51 9.58 -60.14
N VAL A 236 4.28 10.82 -59.72
CA VAL A 236 3.02 11.28 -59.13
C VAL A 236 2.75 12.66 -59.74
N GLU A 237 1.59 12.81 -60.36
CA GLU A 237 1.20 14.00 -61.11
C GLU A 237 0.58 15.07 -60.18
N ALA A 238 0.61 16.33 -60.60
CA ALA A 238 0.25 17.45 -59.74
C ALA A 238 -1.27 17.70 -59.72
N THR A 239 -1.90 17.54 -58.55
CA THR A 239 -3.30 17.91 -58.34
C THR A 239 -3.50 19.42 -58.49
N LYS A 240 -4.11 19.86 -59.60
CA LYS A 240 -4.58 21.24 -59.76
C LYS A 240 -5.68 21.56 -58.74
N ARG A 241 -5.69 22.81 -58.25
CA ARG A 241 -6.85 23.44 -57.62
C ARG A 241 -7.66 24.19 -58.70
N PRO A 242 -8.97 24.42 -58.52
CA PRO A 242 -9.73 25.33 -59.36
C PRO A 242 -9.42 26.80 -59.03
N ASP A 243 -9.59 27.68 -60.00
CA ASP A 243 -9.32 29.12 -59.92
C ASP A 243 -10.60 29.97 -59.70
N GLY A 244 -10.42 31.21 -59.25
CA GLY A 244 -11.47 32.22 -59.00
C GLY A 244 -11.45 32.71 -57.54
N GLN A 245 -11.31 34.00 -57.23
CA GLN A 245 -11.13 35.21 -58.08
C GLN A 245 -10.04 36.13 -57.48
N GLU A 246 -9.78 37.27 -58.14
CA GLU A 246 -8.80 38.32 -57.75
C GLU A 246 -9.28 39.09 -56.48
N GLU A 247 -8.51 39.92 -55.76
CA GLU A 247 -7.20 40.60 -55.95
C GLU A 247 -6.38 40.53 -54.60
N ASP A 248 -5.34 41.28 -54.18
CA ASP A 248 -4.35 42.24 -54.75
C ASP A 248 -3.07 42.29 -53.81
N VAL A 249 -2.13 43.21 -54.08
CA VAL A 249 -1.06 43.80 -53.24
C VAL A 249 0.01 42.88 -52.62
N LEU A 250 1.00 42.57 -53.47
CA LEU A 250 2.46 42.75 -53.27
C LEU A 250 3.23 42.12 -52.06
N PRO A 251 4.56 41.88 -52.18
CA PRO A 251 5.27 40.90 -51.34
C PRO A 251 6.40 41.47 -50.47
N HIS A 252 6.83 40.72 -49.44
CA HIS A 252 8.16 40.91 -48.84
C HIS A 252 8.97 39.63 -48.57
N LYS A 253 10.30 39.83 -48.56
CA LYS A 253 11.29 38.80 -48.90
C LYS A 253 11.72 37.92 -47.72
N ARG A 254 11.95 36.64 -48.04
CA ARG A 254 13.01 35.75 -47.51
C ARG A 254 14.05 36.40 -46.57
N LYS A 255 14.39 35.69 -45.49
CA LYS A 255 15.76 35.14 -45.35
C LYS A 255 15.83 33.98 -44.35
N LYS A 256 16.70 33.00 -44.65
CA LYS A 256 17.24 32.03 -43.68
C LYS A 256 18.51 32.64 -43.07
N SER A 257 18.82 32.30 -41.82
CA SER A 257 20.18 32.42 -41.26
C SER A 257 20.61 31.07 -40.66
N LYS A 258 21.93 30.81 -40.69
CA LYS A 258 22.56 29.62 -40.12
C LYS A 258 23.42 30.02 -38.92
N ALA A 259 23.29 29.26 -37.84
CA ALA A 259 24.32 28.89 -36.85
C ALA A 259 25.49 29.84 -36.54
N THR A 260 25.71 30.07 -35.23
CA THR A 260 27.06 30.14 -34.63
C THR A 260 27.09 29.45 -33.27
N LYS A 261 28.28 29.02 -32.85
CA LYS A 261 28.55 28.37 -31.55
C LYS A 261 28.87 29.42 -30.49
N SER A 262 28.60 29.10 -29.22
CA SER A 262 29.44 29.56 -28.11
C SER A 262 29.78 28.39 -27.17
N ARG A 263 31.01 28.39 -26.65
CA ARG A 263 31.47 27.51 -25.56
C ARG A 263 31.65 28.40 -24.33
N SER A 264 31.38 27.87 -23.14
CA SER A 264 32.02 28.36 -21.92
C SER A 264 32.41 27.18 -21.03
N ASN A 265 33.72 26.97 -20.86
CA ASN A 265 34.25 26.15 -19.77
C ASN A 265 34.38 27.05 -18.53
N LYS A 266 34.02 26.53 -17.35
CA LYS A 266 34.72 26.89 -16.12
C LYS A 266 34.68 25.70 -15.16
N ALA A 267 35.80 25.40 -14.51
CA ALA A 267 35.97 24.22 -13.67
C ALA A 267 36.54 24.59 -12.30
N ARG A 268 36.15 23.80 -11.29
CA ARG A 268 36.77 23.61 -9.97
C ARG A 268 37.18 24.86 -9.15
N GLN A 269 36.74 24.87 -7.90
CA GLN A 269 37.70 24.93 -6.78
C GLN A 269 37.23 24.02 -5.64
N ASN A 270 38.18 23.30 -5.03
CA ASN A 270 37.97 22.58 -3.76
C ASN A 270 38.32 23.51 -2.59
N LYS A 271 37.69 23.31 -1.43
CA LYS A 271 38.35 23.55 -0.14
C LYS A 271 37.76 22.65 0.95
N ALA A 272 38.63 22.07 1.77
CA ALA A 272 38.27 21.26 2.93
C ALA A 272 39.09 21.73 4.15
N ARG A 273 38.40 21.96 5.27
CA ARG A 273 38.87 22.19 6.66
C ARG A 273 37.61 22.54 7.47
N GLY A 274 37.46 22.18 8.75
CA GLY A 274 38.33 21.42 9.65
C GLY A 274 37.59 21.08 10.96
N LYS A 275 38.21 20.30 11.85
CA LYS A 275 37.62 19.88 13.13
C LYS A 275 37.45 21.03 14.13
N ALA A 276 36.41 20.98 14.95
CA ALA A 276 36.37 21.60 16.29
C ALA A 276 35.68 20.63 17.29
N LYS A 277 35.93 20.81 18.58
CA LYS A 277 35.45 19.97 19.71
C LYS A 277 34.98 20.91 20.84
N LYS A 278 34.25 20.34 21.82
CA LYS A 278 33.68 20.99 23.03
C LYS A 278 32.41 21.82 22.77
N LYS A 279 31.53 22.00 23.76
CA LYS A 279 31.54 21.37 25.10
C LYS A 279 30.84 20.02 25.06
#